data_AF-A0A948XBC2-F1
#
_entry.id   AF-A0A948XBC2-F1
#
_cell.length_a   1.000
_cell.length_b   1.000
_cell.length_c   1.000
_cell.angle_alpha   90.00
_cell.angle_beta   90.00
_cell.angle_gamma   90.00
#
_symmetry.space_group_name_H-M   'P 1'
#
loop_
_entity.id
_entity.type
_entity.pdbx_description
1 polymer ?
#
loop_
_entity_poly.entity_id
_entity_poly.type
_entity_poly.pdbx_seq_one_letter_code
_entity_poly.pdbx_strand_id
1 'polypeptide(L)'
;TSTQLAQSHSLIVMEDLRTKDMAKSARGTKENPGINVKAKSGLNRSILDQGWQMFQQFLSYKLNWRGRELILIPPKNTSLKCRLCGHIAKENRINQAKFQCIQCGHTEGADLNASINILSSRIDLPNPIKGRVLAEGHSVLACGVEALASTVKQELLIRKPATV
;
A
#
# COMPACT_ATOMS: atom_id res chain seq x y z
N THR A 1 -12.27 8.73 0.18
CA THR A 1 -11.01 9.46 0.50
C THR A 1 -10.21 8.70 1.56
N SER A 2 -8.91 8.99 1.75
CA SER A 2 -8.10 8.33 2.80
C SER A 2 -8.64 8.54 4.22
N THR A 3 -9.33 9.65 4.46
CA THR A 3 -10.01 9.91 5.75
C THR A 3 -11.16 8.94 5.99
N GLN A 4 -12.03 8.76 4.98
CA GLN A 4 -13.17 7.84 5.10
C GLN A 4 -12.70 6.40 5.38
N LEU A 5 -11.67 5.94 4.66
CA LEU A 5 -11.07 4.62 4.88
C LEU A 5 -10.52 4.48 6.31
N ALA A 6 -9.78 5.47 6.77
CA ALA A 6 -9.23 5.49 8.14
C ALA A 6 -10.30 5.65 9.23
N GLN A 7 -11.53 6.06 8.91
CA GLN A 7 -12.66 6.13 9.84
C GLN A 7 -13.46 4.83 9.88
N SER A 8 -13.60 4.12 8.76
CA SER A 8 -14.44 2.92 8.68
C SER A 8 -13.70 1.60 8.97
N HIS A 9 -12.38 1.53 8.77
CA HIS A 9 -11.63 0.27 8.90
C HIS A 9 -10.55 0.35 9.98
N SER A 10 -10.47 -0.66 10.85
CA SER A 10 -9.42 -0.78 11.89
C SER A 10 -8.08 -1.28 11.33
N LEU A 11 -8.13 -1.99 10.21
CA LEU A 11 -6.97 -2.49 9.49
C LEU A 11 -7.18 -2.25 8.00
N ILE A 12 -6.12 -1.80 7.33
CA ILE A 12 -6.04 -1.77 5.87
C ILE A 12 -4.78 -2.48 5.43
N VAL A 13 -4.91 -3.33 4.41
CA VAL A 13 -3.78 -4.00 3.75
C VAL A 13 -3.68 -3.47 2.34
N MET A 14 -2.47 -3.11 1.93
CA MET A 14 -2.20 -2.54 0.61
C MET A 14 -0.89 -3.06 0.06
N GLU A 15 -0.77 -3.09 -1.25
CA GLU A 15 0.50 -3.42 -1.90
C GLU A 15 1.54 -2.32 -1.71
N ASP A 16 2.78 -2.72 -1.44
CA ASP A 16 3.94 -1.82 -1.45
C ASP A 16 4.41 -1.59 -2.89
N LEU A 17 3.68 -0.74 -3.61
CA LEU A 17 4.11 -0.29 -4.93
C LEU A 17 5.36 0.56 -4.77
N ARG A 18 6.50 0.04 -5.25
CA ARG A 18 7.78 0.76 -5.27
C ARG A 18 7.79 1.83 -6.36
N THR A 19 6.95 2.86 -6.21
CA THR A 19 6.74 3.93 -7.18
C THR A 19 8.04 4.65 -7.56
N LYS A 20 8.96 4.81 -6.61
CA LYS A 20 10.30 5.38 -6.84
C LYS A 20 11.10 4.56 -7.86
N ASP A 21 11.06 3.23 -7.72
CA ASP A 21 11.76 2.32 -8.63
C ASP A 21 11.07 2.31 -10.01
N MET A 22 9.73 2.33 -10.01
CA MET A 22 8.93 2.37 -11.24
C MET A 22 9.13 3.67 -12.03
N ALA A 23 9.28 4.80 -11.35
CA ALA A 23 9.47 6.12 -11.95
C ALA A 23 10.94 6.48 -12.20
N LYS A 24 11.87 5.52 -12.05
CA LYS A 24 13.29 5.75 -12.34
C LYS A 24 13.47 6.16 -13.80
N SER A 25 14.33 7.15 -14.02
CA SER A 25 14.66 7.62 -15.36
C SER A 25 15.40 6.55 -16.14
N ALA A 26 15.09 6.42 -17.44
CA ALA A 26 15.91 5.66 -18.38
C ALA A 26 17.01 6.51 -19.02
N ARG A 27 17.17 7.77 -18.61
CA ARG A 27 18.25 8.64 -19.12
C ARG A 27 19.60 8.04 -18.72
N GLY A 28 20.40 7.70 -19.73
CA GLY A 28 21.79 7.28 -19.57
C GLY A 28 22.75 8.46 -19.45
N THR A 29 24.03 8.19 -19.61
CA THR A 29 25.09 9.21 -19.64
C THR A 29 25.35 9.67 -21.08
N LYS A 30 26.36 10.53 -21.29
CA LYS A 30 26.78 10.91 -22.65
C LYS A 30 27.47 9.75 -23.37
N GLU A 31 28.23 8.96 -22.64
CA GLU A 31 29.04 7.84 -23.12
C GLU A 31 28.17 6.60 -23.38
N ASN A 32 27.11 6.40 -22.58
CA ASN A 32 26.14 5.33 -22.79
C ASN A 32 24.71 5.90 -22.72
N PRO A 33 24.17 6.39 -23.85
CA PRO A 33 22.85 7.00 -23.89
C PRO A 33 21.75 5.99 -23.61
N GLY A 34 20.71 6.46 -22.92
CA GLY A 34 19.54 5.64 -22.58
C GLY A 34 18.67 5.33 -23.81
N ILE A 35 18.03 4.16 -23.79
CA ILE A 35 17.08 3.74 -24.84
C ILE A 35 15.66 4.09 -24.41
N ASN A 36 14.81 4.50 -25.36
CA ASN A 36 13.39 4.81 -25.13
C ASN A 36 13.13 5.90 -24.06
N VAL A 37 14.06 6.84 -23.86
CA VAL A 37 14.00 7.85 -22.80
C VAL A 37 12.71 8.68 -22.85
N LYS A 38 12.28 9.12 -24.05
CA LYS A 38 11.05 9.91 -24.22
C LYS A 38 9.80 9.13 -23.81
N ALA A 39 9.68 7.88 -24.28
CA ALA A 39 8.57 7.00 -23.94
C ALA A 39 8.54 6.71 -22.43
N LYS A 40 9.70 6.40 -21.84
CA LYS A 40 9.83 6.16 -20.39
C LYS A 40 9.48 7.41 -19.58
N SER A 41 9.91 8.59 -20.01
CA SER A 41 9.56 9.85 -19.34
C SER A 41 8.06 10.11 -19.34
N GLY A 42 7.36 9.80 -20.45
CA GLY A 42 5.91 9.87 -20.52
C GLY A 42 5.23 8.94 -19.53
N LEU A 43 5.65 7.67 -19.49
CA LEU A 43 5.16 6.68 -18.53
C LEU A 43 5.43 7.11 -17.07
N ASN A 44 6.62 7.63 -16.78
CA ASN A 44 6.98 8.10 -15.44
C ASN A 44 6.06 9.24 -15.00
N ARG A 45 5.71 10.17 -15.90
CA ARG A 45 4.74 11.23 -15.60
C ARG A 45 3.38 10.64 -15.21
N SER A 46 2.86 9.68 -16.00
CA SER A 46 1.58 9.03 -15.70
C SER A 46 1.59 8.27 -14.37
N ILE A 47 2.70 7.62 -14.00
CA ILE A 47 2.85 6.92 -12.71
C ILE A 47 2.82 7.91 -11.54
N LEU A 48 3.54 9.03 -11.65
CA LEU A 48 3.62 10.04 -10.60
C LEU A 48 2.29 10.77 -10.41
N ASP A 49 1.56 11.00 -11.49
CA ASP A 49 0.25 11.66 -11.48
C ASP A 49 -0.82 10.88 -10.70
N GLN A 50 -0.70 9.55 -10.59
CA GLN A 50 -1.64 8.74 -9.79
C GLN A 50 -1.54 8.98 -8.27
N GLY A 51 -0.42 9.53 -7.78
CA GLY A 51 -0.28 9.90 -6.37
C GLY A 51 -0.30 8.74 -5.36
N TRP A 52 -0.03 7.49 -5.76
CA TRP A 52 -0.11 6.31 -4.87
C TRP A 52 0.73 6.44 -3.59
N GLN A 53 1.94 6.97 -3.69
CA GLN A 53 2.81 7.15 -2.53
C GLN A 53 2.26 8.20 -1.56
N MET A 54 1.70 9.29 -2.07
CA MET A 54 1.06 10.32 -1.25
C MET A 54 -0.21 9.76 -0.57
N PHE A 55 -1.00 8.97 -1.29
CA PHE A 55 -2.17 8.30 -0.73
C PHE A 55 -1.79 7.34 0.40
N GLN A 56 -0.75 6.52 0.20
CA GLN A 56 -0.21 5.62 1.22
C GLN A 56 0.29 6.37 2.45
N GLN A 57 1.03 7.48 2.28
CA GLN A 57 1.48 8.34 3.38
C GLN A 57 0.28 8.90 4.16
N PHE A 58 -0.74 9.41 3.44
CA PHE A 58 -1.94 9.93 4.08
C PHE A 58 -2.71 8.88 4.85
N LEU A 59 -2.79 7.66 4.32
CA LEU A 59 -3.45 6.56 4.99
C LEU A 59 -2.66 6.13 6.24
N SER A 60 -1.33 6.04 6.13
CA SER A 60 -0.44 5.65 7.22
C SER A 60 -0.59 6.57 8.43
N TYR A 61 -0.50 7.89 8.25
CA TYR A 61 -0.60 8.80 9.40
C TYR A 61 -2.03 8.85 9.97
N LYS A 62 -3.08 8.79 9.12
CA LYS A 62 -4.48 8.84 9.58
C LYS A 62 -4.90 7.60 10.35
N LEU A 63 -4.37 6.44 9.97
CA LEU A 63 -4.58 5.18 10.69
C LEU A 63 -3.80 5.19 12.00
N ASN A 64 -2.51 5.58 11.97
CA ASN A 64 -1.68 5.67 13.17
C ASN A 64 -2.29 6.58 14.24
N TRP A 65 -2.77 7.77 13.85
CA TRP A 65 -3.43 8.71 14.76
C TRP A 65 -4.69 8.13 15.42
N ARG A 66 -5.33 7.15 14.80
CA ARG A 66 -6.53 6.48 15.32
C ARG A 66 -6.23 5.17 16.05
N GLY A 67 -4.95 4.81 16.24
CA GLY A 67 -4.57 3.50 16.79
C GLY A 67 -4.96 2.33 15.87
N ARG A 68 -4.98 2.56 14.56
CA ARG A 68 -5.36 1.59 13.52
C ARG A 68 -4.14 1.19 12.70
N GLU A 69 -4.24 0.07 12.00
CA GLU A 69 -3.09 -0.53 11.33
C GLU A 69 -3.14 -0.40 9.80
N LEU A 70 -1.98 -0.09 9.22
CA LEU A 70 -1.71 -0.24 7.79
C LEU A 70 -0.65 -1.33 7.63
N ILE A 71 -0.94 -2.36 6.83
CA ILE A 71 0.02 -3.41 6.48
C ILE A 71 0.35 -3.29 5.00
N LEU A 72 1.65 -3.30 4.68
CA LEU A 72 2.14 -3.29 3.32
C LEU A 72 2.64 -4.68 2.92
N ILE A 73 2.18 -5.18 1.78
CA ILE A 73 2.52 -6.50 1.25
C ILE A 73 3.21 -6.40 -0.11
N PRO A 74 4.09 -7.35 -0.48
CA PRO A 74 4.70 -7.35 -1.82
C PRO A 74 3.64 -7.47 -2.93
N PRO A 75 3.67 -6.62 -3.98
CA PRO A 75 2.66 -6.62 -5.06
C PRO A 75 2.70 -7.85 -5.99
N LYS A 76 3.61 -8.80 -5.76
CA LYS A 76 3.91 -9.83 -6.74
C LYS A 76 2.79 -10.87 -6.80
N ASN A 77 2.25 -11.10 -8.00
CA ASN A 77 1.30 -12.17 -8.33
C ASN A 77 -0.08 -12.10 -7.64
N THR A 78 -0.38 -11.06 -6.86
CA THR A 78 -1.67 -10.86 -6.17
C THR A 78 -2.88 -10.83 -7.12
N SER A 79 -2.70 -10.26 -8.30
CA SER A 79 -3.73 -10.16 -9.35
C SER A 79 -3.84 -11.39 -10.24
N LEU A 80 -2.87 -12.31 -10.16
CA LEU A 80 -2.79 -13.54 -10.97
C LEU A 80 -3.08 -14.80 -10.18
N LYS A 81 -2.87 -14.77 -8.86
CA LYS A 81 -3.17 -15.87 -7.94
C LYS A 81 -4.68 -16.09 -7.88
N CYS A 82 -5.11 -17.33 -7.99
CA CYS A 82 -6.49 -17.69 -7.68
C CYS A 82 -6.68 -17.70 -6.17
N ARG A 83 -7.67 -16.95 -5.67
CA ARG A 83 -7.98 -16.92 -4.24
C ARG A 83 -8.48 -18.24 -3.66
N LEU A 84 -8.98 -19.16 -4.51
CA LEU A 84 -9.53 -20.45 -4.07
C LEU A 84 -8.49 -21.56 -4.05
N CYS A 85 -7.74 -21.75 -5.14
CA CYS A 85 -6.79 -22.86 -5.26
C CYS A 85 -5.32 -22.44 -5.18
N GLY A 86 -5.02 -21.14 -5.15
CA GLY A 86 -3.66 -20.62 -5.09
C GLY A 86 -2.88 -20.67 -6.41
N HIS A 87 -3.44 -21.22 -7.49
CA HIS A 87 -2.77 -21.28 -8.80
C HIS A 87 -2.41 -19.89 -9.33
N ILE A 88 -1.19 -19.71 -9.83
CA ILE A 88 -0.70 -18.44 -10.37
C ILE A 88 -0.40 -18.64 -11.85
N ALA A 89 -1.16 -17.96 -12.71
CA ALA A 89 -0.96 -17.93 -14.16
C ALA A 89 -1.36 -16.57 -14.72
N LYS A 90 -0.69 -16.12 -15.79
CA LYS A 90 -1.04 -14.84 -16.44
C LYS A 90 -2.42 -14.90 -17.08
N GLU A 91 -2.73 -16.08 -17.61
CA GLU A 91 -3.96 -16.47 -18.26
C GLU A 91 -5.16 -16.42 -17.31
N ASN A 92 -4.92 -16.42 -15.99
CA ASN A 92 -6.01 -16.28 -15.02
C ASN A 92 -6.72 -14.92 -15.10
N ARG A 93 -6.01 -13.86 -15.53
CA ARG A 93 -6.58 -12.51 -15.69
C ARG A 93 -6.90 -12.26 -17.17
N ILE A 94 -8.16 -12.50 -17.53
CA ILE A 94 -8.65 -12.35 -18.91
C ILE A 94 -8.57 -10.89 -19.38
N ASN A 95 -9.00 -9.96 -18.53
CA ASN A 95 -8.94 -8.53 -18.79
C ASN A 95 -8.97 -7.73 -17.47
N GLN A 96 -9.16 -6.42 -17.54
CA GLN A 96 -9.17 -5.57 -16.34
C GLN A 96 -10.30 -5.91 -15.36
N ALA A 97 -11.45 -6.40 -15.84
CA ALA A 97 -12.62 -6.66 -15.02
C ALA A 97 -12.81 -8.15 -14.65
N LYS A 98 -12.37 -9.07 -15.50
CA LYS A 98 -12.67 -10.51 -15.39
C LYS A 98 -11.46 -11.35 -15.01
N PHE A 99 -11.67 -12.26 -14.06
CA PHE A 99 -10.73 -13.29 -13.66
C PHE A 99 -11.36 -14.68 -13.85
N GLN A 100 -10.58 -15.64 -14.37
CA GLN A 100 -10.95 -17.04 -14.47
C GLN A 100 -9.72 -17.92 -14.25
N CYS A 101 -9.70 -18.71 -13.18
CA CYS A 101 -8.59 -19.62 -12.94
C CYS A 101 -8.59 -20.78 -13.95
N ILE A 102 -7.46 -20.97 -14.65
CA ILE A 102 -7.30 -22.08 -15.61
C ILE A 102 -7.18 -23.46 -14.94
N GLN A 103 -6.84 -23.50 -13.65
CA GLN A 103 -6.66 -24.77 -12.92
C GLN A 103 -7.96 -25.27 -12.28
N CYS A 104 -8.73 -24.41 -11.62
CA CYS A 104 -9.95 -24.81 -10.90
C CYS A 104 -11.25 -24.26 -11.49
N GLY A 105 -11.19 -23.47 -12.56
CA GLY A 105 -12.37 -22.89 -13.21
C GLY A 105 -13.03 -21.72 -12.46
N HIS A 106 -12.52 -21.32 -11.29
CA HIS A 106 -13.10 -20.23 -10.50
C HIS A 106 -13.14 -18.91 -11.27
N THR A 107 -14.32 -18.28 -11.32
CA THR A 107 -14.54 -16.98 -11.94
C THR A 107 -14.94 -15.93 -10.90
N GLU A 108 -14.41 -14.71 -11.05
CA GLU A 108 -14.74 -13.58 -10.18
C GLU A 108 -14.39 -12.25 -10.86
N GLY A 109 -14.78 -11.13 -10.24
CA GLY A 109 -14.23 -9.81 -10.58
C GLY A 109 -12.73 -9.77 -10.27
N ALA A 110 -11.93 -9.27 -11.20
CA ALA A 110 -10.47 -9.30 -11.08
C ALA A 110 -9.95 -8.49 -9.89
N ASP A 111 -10.62 -7.38 -9.55
CA ASP A 111 -10.29 -6.56 -8.38
C ASP A 111 -10.73 -7.22 -7.07
N LEU A 112 -11.86 -7.96 -7.06
CA LEU A 112 -12.31 -8.70 -5.88
C LEU A 112 -11.33 -9.82 -5.55
N ASN A 113 -10.96 -10.64 -6.54
CA ASN A 113 -9.96 -11.70 -6.37
C ASN A 113 -8.62 -11.13 -5.87
N ALA A 114 -8.16 -10.02 -6.47
CA ALA A 114 -6.92 -9.36 -6.05
C ALA A 114 -7.01 -8.81 -4.61
N SER A 115 -8.10 -8.14 -4.24
CA SER A 115 -8.27 -7.58 -2.89
C SER A 115 -8.28 -8.64 -1.80
N ILE A 116 -8.88 -9.81 -2.07
CA ILE A 116 -8.88 -10.95 -1.15
C ILE A 116 -7.47 -11.55 -1.04
N ASN A 117 -6.74 -11.68 -2.15
CA ASN A 117 -5.35 -12.14 -2.11
C ASN A 117 -4.43 -11.18 -1.33
N ILE A 118 -4.59 -9.87 -1.52
CA ILE A 118 -3.83 -8.84 -0.79
C ILE A 118 -4.10 -8.98 0.72
N LEU A 119 -5.37 -9.07 1.11
CA LEU A 119 -5.75 -9.24 2.52
C LEU A 119 -5.19 -10.54 3.11
N SER A 120 -5.24 -11.64 2.36
CA SER A 120 -4.78 -12.96 2.82
C SER A 120 -3.25 -13.01 2.98
N SER A 121 -2.52 -12.32 2.11
CA SER A 121 -1.05 -12.27 2.11
C SER A 121 -0.46 -11.64 3.37
N ARG A 122 -1.26 -10.94 4.19
CA ARG A 122 -0.80 -10.39 5.48
C ARG A 122 -0.37 -11.48 6.47
N ILE A 123 -0.96 -12.68 6.36
CA ILE A 123 -0.72 -13.81 7.28
C ILE A 123 0.60 -14.51 6.92
N ASP A 124 0.94 -14.55 5.64
CA ASP A 124 2.13 -15.24 5.13
C ASP A 124 3.44 -14.47 5.36
N LEU A 125 3.38 -13.25 5.91
CA LEU A 125 4.55 -12.42 6.17
C LEU A 125 5.05 -12.64 7.61
N PRO A 126 6.24 -13.25 7.82
CA PRO A 126 6.79 -13.45 9.16
C PRO A 126 7.12 -12.11 9.88
N ASN A 127 7.19 -11.01 9.12
CA ASN A 127 7.32 -9.66 9.66
C ASN A 127 6.67 -8.65 8.70
N PRO A 128 5.36 -8.37 8.82
CA PRO A 128 4.68 -7.44 7.93
C PRO A 128 5.27 -6.03 8.09
N ILE A 129 5.52 -5.34 6.97
CA ILE A 129 5.94 -3.94 7.01
C ILE A 129 4.75 -3.13 7.52
N LYS A 130 4.76 -2.80 8.83
CA LYS A 130 3.83 -1.83 9.40
C LYS A 130 4.04 -0.51 8.67
N GLY A 131 2.93 0.08 8.22
CA GLY A 131 2.90 1.27 7.38
C GLY A 131 3.98 2.25 7.81
N ARG A 132 4.93 2.51 6.90
CA ARG A 132 6.12 3.30 7.14
C ARG A 132 5.68 4.70 7.58
N VAL A 133 5.62 4.93 8.89
CA VAL A 133 5.44 6.28 9.42
C VAL A 133 6.75 7.00 9.12
N LEU A 134 6.76 7.91 8.16
CA LEU A 134 7.84 8.88 7.99
C LEU A 134 7.76 9.89 9.13
N ALA A 135 7.82 9.43 10.39
CA ALA A 135 7.85 10.28 11.57
C ALA A 135 9.27 10.31 12.13
N GLU A 136 10.19 10.85 11.34
CA GLU A 136 11.34 11.61 11.84
C GLU A 136 11.57 12.75 10.84
N GLY A 137 10.73 13.78 10.91
CA GLY A 137 10.80 14.90 9.97
C GLY A 137 9.54 15.74 9.98
N HIS A 138 9.40 16.54 11.03
CA HIS A 138 8.46 17.65 11.15
C HIS A 138 6.97 17.28 11.08
N SER A 139 6.32 17.45 12.22
CA SER A 139 4.90 17.76 12.32
C SER A 139 4.59 19.04 11.52
N VAL A 140 4.45 18.92 10.20
CA VAL A 140 3.83 19.96 9.40
C VAL A 140 2.33 19.82 9.63
N LEU A 141 1.85 20.45 10.69
CA LEU A 141 0.43 20.70 10.90
C LEU A 141 -0.04 21.53 9.70
N ALA A 142 -1.02 21.00 8.97
CA ALA A 142 -1.59 21.59 7.76
C ALA A 142 -2.29 22.95 7.98
N CYS A 143 -2.23 23.50 9.20
CA CYS A 143 -2.71 24.83 9.54
C CYS A 143 -1.63 25.50 10.40
N GLY A 144 -1.00 26.54 9.87
CA GLY A 144 0.11 27.24 10.51
C GLY A 144 -0.32 28.01 11.76
N VAL A 145 -0.24 27.36 12.92
CA VAL A 145 -0.11 28.02 14.22
C VAL A 145 0.95 27.26 14.99
N GLU A 146 1.97 27.98 15.46
CA GLU A 146 3.14 27.43 16.15
C GLU A 146 2.73 26.49 17.29
N ALA A 147 3.14 25.23 17.21
CA ALA A 147 2.99 24.29 18.31
C ALA A 147 4.13 24.53 19.29
N LEU A 148 3.88 25.40 20.29
CA LEU A 148 4.62 25.34 21.54
C LEU A 148 4.48 23.92 22.10
N ALA A 149 5.63 23.29 22.34
CA ALA A 149 5.72 21.97 22.94
C ALA A 149 4.91 21.93 24.24
N SER A 150 3.87 21.09 24.28
CA SER A 150 3.32 20.60 25.54
C SER A 150 3.54 19.11 25.61
N THR A 151 4.48 18.75 26.47
CA THR A 151 4.71 17.43 27.03
C THR A 151 3.41 16.90 27.64
N VAL A 152 2.65 16.11 26.90
CA VAL A 152 1.64 15.22 27.50
C VAL A 152 2.26 13.84 27.58
N LYS A 153 2.85 13.56 28.74
CA LYS A 153 3.28 12.24 29.17
C LYS A 153 2.01 11.38 29.24
N GLN A 154 1.70 10.61 28.20
CA GLN A 154 0.63 9.62 28.27
C GLN A 154 1.10 8.51 29.19
N GLU A 155 0.63 8.55 30.44
CA GLU A 155 0.74 7.43 31.35
C GLU A 155 -0.19 6.32 30.85
N LEU A 156 0.39 5.16 30.54
CA LEU A 156 -0.34 3.97 30.14
C LEU A 156 -1.25 3.54 31.29
N LEU A 157 -2.56 3.72 31.17
CA LEU A 157 -3.53 3.11 32.07
C LEU A 157 -3.56 1.59 31.82
N ILE A 158 -2.63 0.88 32.44
CA ILE A 158 -2.65 -0.59 32.54
C ILE A 158 -3.88 -0.94 33.38
N ARG A 159 -4.93 -1.45 32.72
CA ARG A 159 -6.08 -2.03 33.41
C ARG A 159 -5.60 -3.27 34.17
N LYS A 160 -5.62 -3.20 35.51
CA LYS A 160 -5.38 -4.39 36.35
C LYS A 160 -6.47 -5.43 36.06
N PRO A 161 -6.13 -6.73 35.96
CA PRO A 161 -7.12 -7.78 35.77
C PRO A 161 -8.04 -7.86 36.99
N ALA A 162 -9.33 -8.04 36.74
CA ALA A 162 -10.30 -8.33 37.78
C ALA A 162 -9.97 -9.71 38.38
N THR A 163 -9.69 -9.74 39.67
CA THR A 163 -9.61 -10.97 40.46
C THR A 163 -11.00 -11.57 40.57
N VAL A 164 -11.12 -12.86 40.20
CA VAL A 164 -12.26 -13.72 40.57
C VAL A 164 -12.15 -14.06 42.05
#